data_AF-A0A2N5WNQ9-F1
#
_entry.id   AF-A0A2N5WNQ9-F1
#
_cell.length_a   1.000
_cell.length_b   1.000
_cell.length_c   1.000
_cell.angle_alpha   90.00
_cell.angle_beta   90.00
_cell.angle_gamma   90.00
#
_symmetry.space_group_name_H-M   'P 1'
#
loop_
_entity.id
_entity.type
_entity.pdbx_description
1 polymer ?
#
loop_
_entity_poly.entity_id
_entity_poly.type
_entity_poly.pdbx_seq_one_letter_code
_entity_poly.pdbx_strand_id
1 'polypeptide(L)'
;MTAFHLAAAVAEAFPDTLVALVTANGLRGRESWPRTAAAVEELERQLADGTWSPADETDPRIEAWHTAYRSFGTNPRRVRPSVDALGRRLAKKGALPRINPAVDSYNAVSVRHGLPAGAFDLDHVAGDVFVRHADGTESFTPLGEPGTVETPGPGEIVYADDEGVLTRHWNHRDAHRTRVTEDSTRVVFLLETLRAGRDGHLLETAADELRDLLAPHAERTAVHHLDPARPRADV
;
A
#
# COMPACT_ATOMS: atom_id res chain seq x y z
N MET A 1 -11.46 -7.54 -15.88
CA MET A 1 -11.88 -7.02 -14.57
C MET A 1 -11.23 -7.92 -13.56
N THR A 2 -10.53 -7.33 -12.60
CA THR A 2 -9.82 -8.05 -11.55
C THR A 2 -10.59 -7.83 -10.27
N ALA A 3 -10.83 -8.88 -9.47
CA ALA A 3 -11.43 -8.70 -8.16
C ALA A 3 -10.37 -8.87 -7.06
N PHE A 4 -10.49 -8.05 -6.02
CA PHE A 4 -9.74 -8.18 -4.79
C PHE A 4 -10.60 -8.89 -3.75
N HIS A 5 -10.01 -9.86 -3.06
CA HIS A 5 -10.68 -10.70 -2.08
C HIS A 5 -9.96 -10.67 -0.74
N LEU A 6 -10.73 -10.61 0.34
CA LEU A 6 -10.24 -10.83 1.70
C LEU A 6 -10.60 -12.26 2.08
N ALA A 7 -9.60 -13.14 2.21
CA ALA A 7 -9.86 -14.52 2.59
C ALA A 7 -10.53 -14.59 3.96
N ALA A 8 -11.48 -15.53 4.14
CA ALA A 8 -12.26 -15.66 5.37
C ALA A 8 -11.38 -15.76 6.64
N ALA A 9 -10.30 -16.55 6.59
CA ALA A 9 -9.37 -16.67 7.72
C ALA A 9 -8.67 -15.35 8.09
N VAL A 10 -8.42 -14.46 7.11
CA VAL A 10 -7.87 -13.13 7.38
C VAL A 10 -8.96 -12.22 7.93
N ALA A 11 -10.17 -12.25 7.36
CA ALA A 11 -11.31 -11.48 7.86
C ALA A 11 -11.67 -11.84 9.31
N GLU A 12 -11.61 -13.12 9.68
CA GLU A 12 -11.85 -13.62 11.04
C GLU A 12 -10.74 -13.19 12.01
N ALA A 13 -9.47 -13.25 11.59
CA ALA A 13 -8.34 -12.84 12.41
C ALA A 13 -8.26 -11.31 12.61
N PHE A 14 -8.73 -10.53 11.64
CA PHE A 14 -8.67 -9.07 11.62
C PHE A 14 -10.05 -8.47 11.32
N PRO A 15 -11.02 -8.59 12.24
CA PRO A 15 -12.42 -8.22 12.00
C PRO A 15 -12.66 -6.70 11.85
N ASP A 16 -11.65 -5.88 12.20
CA ASP A 16 -11.69 -4.41 12.11
C ASP A 16 -10.74 -3.90 10.99
N THR A 17 -10.35 -4.79 10.07
CA THR A 17 -9.55 -4.40 8.89
C THR A 17 -10.40 -3.67 7.86
N LEU A 18 -9.81 -2.65 7.24
CA LEU A 18 -10.41 -1.92 6.13
C LEU A 18 -9.29 -1.53 5.15
N VAL A 19 -9.49 -1.90 3.89
CA VAL A 19 -8.60 -1.55 2.78
C VAL A 19 -9.36 -0.68 1.79
N ALA A 20 -8.81 0.48 1.47
CA ALA A 20 -9.28 1.32 0.39
C ALA A 20 -8.47 1.00 -0.88
N LEU A 21 -9.18 0.69 -1.97
CA LEU A 21 -8.63 0.42 -3.28
C LEU A 21 -8.96 1.62 -4.18
N VAL A 22 -7.96 2.47 -4.45
CA VAL A 22 -8.11 3.61 -5.35
C VAL A 22 -7.65 3.18 -6.73
N THR A 23 -8.54 3.16 -7.72
CA THR A 23 -8.20 2.77 -9.09
C THR A 23 -7.95 3.99 -9.95
N ALA A 24 -7.01 3.88 -10.88
CA ALA A 24 -6.76 4.86 -11.93
C ALA A 24 -6.59 4.14 -13.26
N ASN A 25 -7.52 4.40 -14.19
CA ASN A 25 -7.51 3.86 -15.56
C ASN A 25 -7.13 4.97 -16.54
N GLY A 26 -6.33 4.63 -17.56
CA GLY A 26 -5.77 5.59 -18.51
C GLY A 26 -4.76 6.54 -17.85
N LEU A 27 -3.98 6.03 -16.90
CA LEU A 27 -2.99 6.81 -16.17
C LEU A 27 -1.87 7.28 -17.10
N ARG A 28 -1.53 8.57 -17.03
CA ARG A 28 -0.48 9.22 -17.83
C ARG A 28 0.76 9.49 -16.96
N GLY A 29 1.52 8.45 -16.67
CA GLY A 29 2.67 8.53 -15.75
C GLY A 29 3.88 9.35 -16.26
N ARG A 30 3.97 9.62 -17.56
CA ARG A 30 5.07 10.38 -18.18
C ARG A 30 4.89 11.90 -18.18
N GLU A 31 3.71 12.40 -17.80
CA GLU A 31 3.46 13.84 -17.73
C GLU A 31 3.89 14.44 -16.38
N SER A 32 3.93 15.77 -16.30
CA SER A 32 4.24 16.45 -15.04
C SER A 32 3.04 16.42 -14.10
N TRP A 33 3.25 16.04 -12.85
CA TRP A 33 2.23 16.03 -11.80
C TRP A 33 2.54 17.11 -10.74
N PRO A 34 2.27 18.39 -11.01
CA PRO A 34 2.68 19.48 -10.13
C PRO A 34 2.00 19.43 -8.76
N ARG A 35 0.79 18.87 -8.66
CA ARG A 35 0.09 18.70 -7.37
C ARG A 35 0.78 17.68 -6.47
N THR A 36 1.28 16.59 -7.04
CA THR A 36 2.07 15.60 -6.31
C THR A 36 3.38 16.19 -5.84
N ALA A 37 4.12 16.87 -6.72
CA ALA A 37 5.35 17.54 -6.35
C ALA A 37 5.14 18.53 -5.18
N ALA A 38 4.11 19.36 -5.27
CA ALA A 38 3.73 20.29 -4.20
C ALA A 38 3.33 19.58 -2.90
N ALA A 39 2.58 18.49 -2.96
CA ALA A 39 2.19 17.72 -1.77
C ALA A 39 3.39 17.10 -1.04
N VAL A 40 4.38 16.64 -1.79
CA VAL A 40 5.62 16.09 -1.25
C VAL A 40 6.49 17.19 -0.65
N GLU A 41 6.71 18.29 -1.37
CA GLU A 41 7.47 19.45 -0.89
C GLU A 41 6.84 20.06 0.37
N GLU A 42 5.51 20.09 0.44
CA GLU A 42 4.77 20.53 1.63
C GLU A 42 5.11 19.68 2.85
N LEU A 43 5.06 18.35 2.72
CA LEU A 43 5.37 17.43 3.83
C LEU A 43 6.81 17.60 4.31
N GLU A 44 7.75 17.75 3.39
CA GLU A 44 9.16 17.96 3.70
C GLU A 44 9.40 19.30 4.40
N ARG A 45 8.71 20.35 3.96
CA ARG A 45 8.75 21.67 4.61
C ARG A 45 8.15 21.62 6.01
N GLN A 46 6.98 21.02 6.18
CA GLN A 46 6.34 20.89 7.50
C GLN A 46 7.21 20.12 8.50
N LEU A 47 7.90 19.07 8.03
CA LEU A 47 8.89 18.33 8.81
C LEU A 47 10.08 19.21 9.19
N ALA A 48 10.66 19.94 8.23
CA ALA A 48 11.82 20.81 8.47
C ALA A 48 11.50 21.94 9.47
N ASP A 49 10.29 22.50 9.38
CA ASP A 49 9.80 23.56 10.26
C ASP A 49 9.27 23.04 11.61
N GLY A 50 9.19 21.71 11.79
CA GLY A 50 8.73 21.07 13.03
C GLY A 50 7.22 21.20 13.29
N THR A 51 6.44 21.55 12.27
CA THR A 51 4.97 21.70 12.38
C THR A 51 4.23 20.38 12.25
N TRP A 52 4.91 19.35 11.73
CA TRP A 52 4.40 17.99 11.58
C TRP A 52 5.55 16.98 11.65
N SER A 53 5.25 15.76 12.06
CA SER A 53 6.19 14.63 12.05
C SER A 53 5.47 13.35 11.62
N PRO A 54 6.14 12.43 10.89
CA PRO A 54 5.55 11.14 10.54
C PRO A 54 5.25 10.32 11.79
N ALA A 55 4.25 9.43 11.71
CA ALA A 55 3.93 8.47 12.75
C ALA A 55 5.17 7.61 13.08
N ASP A 56 5.45 7.42 14.37
CA ASP A 56 6.58 6.64 14.87
C ASP A 56 6.12 5.37 15.62
N GLU A 57 7.05 4.64 16.24
CA GLU A 57 6.74 3.39 16.96
C GLU A 57 5.81 3.61 18.18
N THR A 58 5.58 4.84 18.63
CA THR A 58 4.62 5.16 19.70
C THR A 58 3.21 5.45 19.18
N ASP A 59 3.06 5.64 17.87
CA ASP A 59 1.77 5.90 17.25
C ASP A 59 0.89 4.64 17.25
N PRO A 60 -0.36 4.72 17.74
CA PRO A 60 -1.27 3.57 17.79
C PRO A 60 -1.57 2.92 16.44
N ARG A 61 -1.37 3.61 15.31
CA ARG A 61 -1.49 3.06 13.96
C ARG A 61 -0.32 2.13 13.63
N ILE A 62 0.90 2.55 13.96
CA ILE A 62 2.11 1.75 13.76
C ILE A 62 2.10 0.52 14.67
N GLU A 63 1.73 0.69 15.94
CA GLU A 63 1.67 -0.41 16.91
C GLU A 63 0.62 -1.47 16.54
N ALA A 64 -0.49 -1.08 15.90
CA ALA A 64 -1.48 -2.03 15.40
C ALA A 64 -0.87 -2.97 14.34
N TRP A 65 -0.09 -2.44 13.41
CA TRP A 65 0.61 -3.23 12.40
C TRP A 65 1.74 -4.08 13.00
N HIS A 66 2.49 -3.54 13.95
CA HIS A 66 3.50 -4.31 14.67
C HIS A 66 2.88 -5.50 15.42
N THR A 67 1.70 -5.32 16.01
CA THR A 67 0.94 -6.40 16.65
C THR A 67 0.48 -7.46 15.65
N ALA A 68 -0.06 -7.04 14.50
CA ALA A 68 -0.45 -7.98 13.45
C ALA A 68 0.74 -8.78 12.94
N TYR A 69 1.87 -8.13 12.64
CA TYR A 69 3.09 -8.81 12.19
C TYR A 69 3.52 -9.91 13.17
N ARG A 70 3.52 -9.60 14.47
CA ARG A 70 3.84 -10.60 15.51
C ARG A 70 2.85 -11.77 15.53
N SER A 71 1.57 -11.52 15.27
CA SER A 71 0.53 -12.56 15.29
C SER A 71 0.73 -13.63 14.21
N PHE A 72 1.34 -13.28 13.07
CA PHE A 72 1.71 -14.22 12.01
C PHE A 72 3.22 -14.50 11.96
N GLY A 73 3.93 -14.32 13.08
CA GLY A 73 5.33 -14.75 13.24
C GLY A 73 6.38 -13.81 12.63
N THR A 74 5.99 -12.65 12.12
CA THR A 74 6.90 -11.64 11.57
C THR A 74 7.42 -10.70 12.67
N ASN A 75 8.74 -10.50 12.73
CA ASN A 75 9.32 -9.53 13.67
C ASN A 75 9.28 -8.12 13.06
N PRO A 76 8.43 -7.20 13.55
CA PRO A 76 8.24 -5.87 12.96
C PRO A 76 9.48 -4.96 13.05
N ARG A 77 10.46 -5.30 13.90
CA ARG A 77 11.73 -4.55 13.97
C ARG A 77 12.70 -4.92 12.84
N ARG A 78 12.55 -6.12 12.26
CA ARG A 78 13.35 -6.61 11.11
C ARG A 78 12.65 -6.35 9.77
N VAL A 79 11.34 -6.61 9.74
CA VAL A 79 10.47 -6.49 8.56
C VAL A 79 9.41 -5.46 8.91
N ARG A 80 9.44 -4.28 8.30
CA ARG A 80 8.59 -3.15 8.72
C ARG A 80 7.40 -2.95 7.78
N PRO A 81 6.22 -2.62 8.31
CA PRO A 81 5.12 -2.07 7.51
C PRO A 81 5.60 -0.90 6.65
N SER A 82 5.05 -0.75 5.45
CA SER A 82 5.52 0.25 4.47
C SER A 82 5.56 1.67 5.04
N VAL A 83 4.52 2.07 5.78
CA VAL A 83 4.44 3.42 6.40
C VAL A 83 5.49 3.65 7.49
N ASP A 84 5.83 2.63 8.29
CA ASP A 84 6.87 2.74 9.32
C ASP A 84 8.25 2.89 8.64
N ALA A 85 8.54 2.06 7.65
CA ALA A 85 9.78 2.15 6.88
C ALA A 85 9.93 3.52 6.17
N LEU A 86 8.86 4.01 5.55
CA LEU A 86 8.85 5.27 4.81
C LEU A 86 8.90 6.49 5.74
N GLY A 87 8.12 6.50 6.83
CA GLY A 87 8.13 7.55 7.85
C GLY A 87 9.50 7.70 8.51
N ARG A 88 10.15 6.58 8.88
CA ARG A 88 11.53 6.59 9.40
C ARG A 88 12.53 7.12 8.39
N ARG A 89 12.38 6.78 7.11
CA ARG A 89 13.25 7.31 6.04
C ARG A 89 13.09 8.81 5.92
N LEU A 90 11.85 9.31 5.91
CA LEU A 90 11.53 10.73 5.87
C LEU A 90 12.12 11.47 7.08
N ALA A 91 11.86 11.01 8.30
CA ALA A 91 12.42 11.60 9.52
C ALA A 91 13.96 11.63 9.53
N LYS A 92 14.62 10.60 8.98
CA LYS A 92 16.08 10.51 8.93
C LYS A 92 16.71 11.35 7.83
N LYS A 93 16.07 11.45 6.67
CA LYS A 93 16.65 12.07 5.46
C LYS A 93 16.13 13.48 5.20
N GLY A 94 15.03 13.89 5.84
CA GLY A 94 14.34 15.14 5.56
C GLY A 94 13.59 15.15 4.23
N ALA A 95 13.59 14.03 3.50
CA ALA A 95 13.00 13.92 2.17
C ALA A 95 12.46 12.52 1.89
N LEU A 96 11.34 12.46 1.16
CA LEU A 96 10.78 11.23 0.60
C LEU A 96 11.59 10.76 -0.62
N PRO A 97 11.60 9.45 -0.93
CA PRO A 97 12.09 8.98 -2.22
C PRO A 97 11.35 9.69 -3.36
N ARG A 98 12.05 9.97 -4.46
CA ARG A 98 11.45 10.37 -5.74
C ARG A 98 11.58 9.19 -6.68
N ILE A 99 10.46 8.55 -7.03
CA ILE A 99 10.43 7.33 -7.83
C ILE A 99 9.78 7.63 -9.17
N ASN A 100 8.47 7.85 -9.14
CA ASN A 100 7.68 8.38 -10.25
C ASN A 100 6.43 9.04 -9.66
N PRO A 101 5.72 9.90 -10.40
CA PRO A 101 4.61 10.67 -9.83
C PRO A 101 3.49 9.83 -9.19
N ALA A 102 3.16 8.67 -9.76
CA ALA A 102 2.15 7.77 -9.21
C ALA A 102 2.59 7.22 -7.84
N VAL A 103 3.83 6.74 -7.78
CA VAL A 103 4.43 6.19 -6.55
C VAL A 103 4.61 7.26 -5.49
N ASP A 104 5.07 8.45 -5.89
CA ASP A 104 5.30 9.58 -4.99
C ASP A 104 3.97 10.09 -4.38
N SER A 105 2.86 10.00 -5.13
CA SER A 105 1.52 10.39 -4.65
C SER A 105 1.05 9.53 -3.49
N TYR A 106 1.04 8.19 -3.64
CA TYR A 106 0.57 7.33 -2.55
C TYR A 106 1.55 7.31 -1.38
N ASN A 107 2.86 7.48 -1.62
CA ASN A 107 3.86 7.60 -0.56
C ASN A 107 3.65 8.87 0.28
N ALA A 108 3.36 10.01 -0.36
CA ALA A 108 3.05 11.25 0.34
C ALA A 108 1.79 11.09 1.22
N VAL A 109 0.72 10.54 0.65
CA VAL A 109 -0.55 10.29 1.36
C VAL A 109 -0.34 9.30 2.52
N SER A 110 0.41 8.22 2.29
CA SER A 110 0.73 7.19 3.29
C SER A 110 1.36 7.79 4.54
N VAL A 111 2.45 8.57 4.38
CA VAL A 111 3.14 9.15 5.53
C VAL A 111 2.32 10.24 6.20
N ARG A 112 1.62 11.08 5.42
CA ARG A 112 0.76 12.16 5.93
C ARG A 112 -0.29 11.62 6.90
N HIS A 113 -0.92 10.50 6.54
CA HIS A 113 -2.02 9.91 7.30
C HIS A 113 -1.60 8.72 8.18
N GLY A 114 -0.32 8.33 8.19
CA GLY A 114 0.18 7.23 9.02
C GLY A 114 -0.45 5.87 8.67
N LEU A 115 -0.78 5.64 7.40
CA LEU A 115 -1.41 4.41 6.90
C LEU A 115 -0.47 3.70 5.92
N PRO A 116 -0.27 2.36 6.01
CA PRO A 116 0.41 1.63 4.96
C PRO A 116 -0.24 1.82 3.62
N ALA A 117 0.60 1.86 2.60
CA ALA A 117 0.17 1.93 1.22
C ALA A 117 1.04 1.08 0.31
N GLY A 118 0.48 0.75 -0.85
CA GLY A 118 1.12 0.02 -1.94
C GLY A 118 0.38 0.28 -3.26
N ALA A 119 0.89 -0.28 -4.35
CA ALA A 119 0.21 -0.17 -5.64
C ALA A 119 0.57 -1.34 -6.57
N PHE A 120 -0.37 -1.72 -7.43
CA PHE A 120 -0.17 -2.75 -8.45
C PHE A 120 -0.55 -2.23 -9.83
N ASP A 121 0.29 -2.52 -10.80
CA ASP A 121 -0.06 -2.41 -12.21
C ASP A 121 -0.98 -3.58 -12.60
N LEU A 122 -2.26 -3.29 -12.83
CA LEU A 122 -3.30 -4.25 -13.17
C LEU A 122 -3.12 -4.87 -14.57
N ASP A 123 -2.26 -4.31 -15.42
CA ASP A 123 -1.87 -4.94 -16.68
C ASP A 123 -0.92 -6.13 -16.46
N HIS A 124 -0.30 -6.22 -15.29
CA HIS A 124 0.63 -7.28 -14.90
C HIS A 124 0.07 -8.22 -13.82
N VAL A 125 -1.19 -8.04 -13.42
CA VAL A 125 -1.91 -8.94 -12.49
C VAL A 125 -2.59 -10.05 -13.27
N ALA A 126 -2.47 -11.28 -12.80
CA ALA A 126 -3.08 -12.47 -13.38
C ALA A 126 -4.29 -12.93 -12.56
N GLY A 127 -5.49 -12.76 -13.11
CA GLY A 127 -6.74 -13.18 -12.47
C GLY A 127 -7.18 -12.25 -11.34
N ASP A 128 -7.67 -12.84 -10.26
CA ASP A 128 -8.13 -12.16 -9.04
C ASP A 128 -6.98 -12.08 -8.01
N VAL A 129 -7.02 -11.06 -7.13
CA VAL A 129 -6.04 -10.87 -6.05
C VAL A 129 -6.65 -11.26 -4.71
N PHE A 130 -5.91 -12.03 -3.92
CA PHE A 130 -6.34 -12.51 -2.61
C PHE A 130 -5.41 -12.00 -1.51
N VAL A 131 -5.98 -11.37 -0.49
CA VAL A 131 -5.34 -11.17 0.81
C VAL A 131 -5.57 -12.43 1.63
N ARG A 132 -4.53 -13.25 1.75
CA ARG A 132 -4.61 -14.59 2.38
C ARG A 132 -3.33 -14.95 3.12
N HIS A 133 -3.39 -16.00 3.92
CA HIS A 133 -2.19 -16.62 4.46
C HIS A 133 -1.45 -17.35 3.34
N ALA A 134 -0.13 -17.25 3.34
CA ALA A 134 0.77 -17.99 2.47
C ALA A 134 0.85 -19.45 2.92
N ASP A 135 0.92 -20.38 1.97
CA ASP A 135 1.12 -21.80 2.24
C ASP A 135 2.60 -22.22 2.19
N GLY A 136 3.47 -21.34 1.69
CA GLY A 136 4.91 -21.55 1.58
C GLY A 136 5.33 -22.28 0.31
N THR A 137 4.43 -22.45 -0.65
CA THR A 137 4.73 -22.95 -1.99
C THR A 137 4.79 -21.83 -3.03
N GLU A 138 4.42 -20.61 -2.64
CA GLU A 138 4.40 -19.48 -3.54
C GLU A 138 5.79 -18.99 -3.95
N SER A 139 5.87 -18.39 -5.13
CA SER A 139 7.05 -17.68 -5.61
C SER A 139 6.89 -16.18 -5.41
N PHE A 140 7.98 -15.51 -5.01
CA PHE A 140 8.06 -14.07 -4.86
C PHE A 140 9.38 -13.54 -5.41
N THR A 141 9.31 -12.59 -6.35
CA THR A 141 10.48 -11.86 -6.84
C THR A 141 10.46 -10.45 -6.26
N PRO A 142 11.38 -10.09 -5.34
CA PRO A 142 11.35 -8.79 -4.66
C PRO A 142 11.48 -7.60 -5.61
N LEU A 143 10.76 -6.51 -5.33
CA LEU A 143 10.80 -5.28 -6.11
C LEU A 143 12.23 -4.73 -6.25
N GLY A 144 12.73 -4.69 -7.48
CA GLY A 144 14.06 -4.17 -7.81
C GLY A 144 15.14 -5.24 -7.83
N GLU A 145 14.78 -6.51 -7.63
CA GLU A 145 15.68 -7.66 -7.63
C GLU A 145 15.16 -8.77 -8.57
N PRO A 146 15.04 -8.52 -9.89
CA PRO A 146 14.46 -9.47 -10.84
C PRO A 146 15.18 -10.82 -10.95
N GLY A 147 16.44 -10.88 -10.49
CA GLY A 147 17.22 -12.13 -10.46
C GLY A 147 17.06 -12.94 -9.17
N THR A 148 16.28 -12.45 -8.20
CA THR A 148 16.06 -13.09 -6.91
C THR A 148 14.67 -13.74 -6.88
N VAL A 149 14.60 -14.98 -6.41
CA VAL A 149 13.33 -15.65 -6.11
C VAL A 149 13.38 -16.09 -4.66
N GLU A 150 12.35 -15.71 -3.92
CA GLU A 150 12.11 -16.07 -2.53
C GLU A 150 10.79 -16.83 -2.43
N THR A 151 10.61 -17.49 -1.30
CA THR A 151 9.37 -18.17 -0.94
C THR A 151 8.87 -17.56 0.36
N PRO A 152 7.62 -17.06 0.42
CA PRO A 152 7.01 -16.63 1.67
C PRO A 152 7.03 -17.74 2.71
N GLY A 153 7.24 -17.40 3.97
CA GLY A 153 7.04 -18.34 5.07
C GLY A 153 5.56 -18.74 5.19
N PRO A 154 5.24 -20.01 5.47
CA PRO A 154 3.87 -20.42 5.76
C PRO A 154 3.25 -19.57 6.87
N GLY A 155 2.03 -19.09 6.65
CA GLY A 155 1.31 -18.23 7.59
C GLY A 155 1.59 -16.73 7.45
N GLU A 156 2.56 -16.29 6.62
CA GLU A 156 2.64 -14.87 6.25
C GLU A 156 1.33 -14.42 5.61
N ILE A 157 0.83 -13.24 5.92
CA ILE A 157 -0.29 -12.68 5.14
C ILE A 157 0.30 -12.06 3.89
N VAL A 158 -0.30 -12.31 2.73
CA VAL A 158 0.19 -11.88 1.42
C VAL A 158 -0.94 -11.37 0.56
N TYR A 159 -0.63 -10.45 -0.34
CA TYR A 159 -1.40 -10.26 -1.56
C TYR A 159 -0.86 -11.24 -2.61
N ALA A 160 -1.71 -12.09 -3.17
CA ALA A 160 -1.32 -13.05 -4.19
C ALA A 160 -2.37 -13.15 -5.30
N ASP A 161 -1.93 -13.37 -6.53
CA ASP A 161 -2.78 -13.64 -7.68
C ASP A 161 -2.54 -15.07 -8.20
N ASP A 162 -3.01 -15.38 -9.41
CA ASP A 162 -2.87 -16.73 -9.99
C ASP A 162 -1.42 -17.10 -10.35
N GLU A 163 -0.51 -16.13 -10.47
CA GLU A 163 0.90 -16.35 -10.83
C GLU A 163 1.84 -16.33 -9.63
N GLY A 164 1.54 -15.57 -8.59
CA GLY A 164 2.37 -15.54 -7.38
C GLY A 164 2.07 -14.40 -6.43
N VAL A 165 2.99 -14.15 -5.50
CA VAL A 165 2.83 -13.10 -4.50
C VAL A 165 3.13 -11.73 -5.11
N LEU A 166 2.23 -10.78 -4.85
CA LEU A 166 2.32 -9.37 -5.19
C LEU A 166 2.94 -8.57 -4.04
N THR A 167 2.59 -8.88 -2.80
CA THR A 167 3.13 -8.23 -1.60
C THR A 167 3.23 -9.24 -0.48
N ARG A 168 4.41 -9.34 0.15
CA ARG A 168 4.64 -10.17 1.34
C ARG A 168 4.16 -9.46 2.62
N HIS A 169 4.19 -10.18 3.75
CA HIS A 169 3.93 -9.67 5.11
C HIS A 169 2.84 -8.59 5.18
N TRP A 170 1.74 -8.78 4.46
CA TRP A 170 0.61 -7.88 4.25
C TRP A 170 0.94 -6.61 3.46
N ASN A 171 1.87 -5.79 3.95
CA ASN A 171 2.31 -4.55 3.31
C ASN A 171 3.85 -4.40 3.38
N HIS A 172 4.55 -5.54 3.31
CA HIS A 172 6.00 -5.60 3.15
C HIS A 172 6.44 -6.92 2.50
N ARG A 173 7.04 -7.00 1.34
CA ARG A 173 7.50 -6.03 0.34
C ARG A 173 6.81 -6.37 -0.98
N ASP A 174 6.68 -5.39 -1.86
CA ASP A 174 6.07 -5.61 -3.17
C ASP A 174 6.96 -6.43 -4.11
N ALA A 175 6.31 -7.09 -5.07
CA ALA A 175 6.94 -7.88 -6.10
C ALA A 175 7.40 -7.00 -7.26
N HIS A 176 8.45 -7.45 -7.96
CA HIS A 176 8.94 -6.75 -9.14
C HIS A 176 7.96 -6.82 -10.33
N ARG A 177 7.22 -7.93 -10.46
CA ARG A 177 6.34 -8.21 -11.61
C ARG A 177 5.23 -7.18 -11.76
N THR A 178 4.53 -6.86 -10.68
CA THR A 178 3.34 -5.98 -10.68
C THR A 178 3.65 -4.53 -10.32
N ARG A 179 4.93 -4.13 -10.39
CA ARG A 179 5.37 -2.78 -10.01
C ARG A 179 4.74 -1.72 -10.92
N VAL A 180 4.42 -0.58 -10.32
CA VAL A 180 3.97 0.60 -11.07
C VAL A 180 5.18 1.31 -11.70
N THR A 181 5.06 1.64 -12.98
CA THR A 181 6.02 2.42 -13.76
C THR A 181 5.35 3.62 -14.40
N GLU A 182 6.13 4.50 -15.02
CA GLU A 182 5.63 5.63 -15.79
C GLU A 182 4.77 5.22 -17.00
N ASP A 183 4.89 3.96 -17.43
CA ASP A 183 4.14 3.37 -18.54
C ASP A 183 2.87 2.63 -18.09
N SER A 184 2.66 2.44 -16.78
CA SER A 184 1.48 1.74 -16.26
C SER A 184 0.21 2.54 -16.52
N THR A 185 -0.79 1.92 -17.14
CA THR A 185 -2.03 2.60 -17.56
C THR A 185 -3.24 2.27 -16.69
N ARG A 186 -3.27 1.07 -16.10
CA ARG A 186 -4.31 0.62 -15.18
C ARG A 186 -3.67 0.28 -13.85
N VAL A 187 -3.87 1.12 -12.84
CA VAL A 187 -3.22 0.98 -11.54
C VAL A 187 -4.26 0.93 -10.44
N VAL A 188 -4.05 0.05 -9.46
CA VAL A 188 -4.75 0.09 -8.18
C VAL A 188 -3.77 0.47 -7.08
N PHE A 189 -4.15 1.43 -6.27
CA PHE A 189 -3.43 1.85 -5.08
C PHE A 189 -4.17 1.37 -3.85
N LEU A 190 -3.43 0.91 -2.84
CA LEU A 190 -3.97 0.38 -1.60
C LEU A 190 -3.61 1.32 -0.47
N LEU A 191 -4.57 1.60 0.40
CA LEU A 191 -4.37 2.19 1.72
C LEU A 191 -5.06 1.27 2.73
N GLU A 192 -4.45 1.02 3.88
CA GLU A 192 -4.94 -0.01 4.80
C GLU A 192 -4.95 0.43 6.27
N THR A 193 -5.96 -0.02 7.02
CA THR A 193 -5.95 0.01 8.49
C THR A 193 -6.45 -1.30 9.07
N LEU A 194 -5.94 -1.66 10.25
CA LEU A 194 -6.41 -2.79 11.05
C LEU A 194 -7.41 -2.38 12.14
N ARG A 195 -7.73 -1.08 12.23
CA ARG A 195 -8.57 -0.49 13.26
C ARG A 195 -9.58 0.48 12.66
N ALA A 196 -10.45 -0.01 11.78
CA ALA A 196 -11.43 0.81 11.06
C ALA A 196 -12.32 1.65 11.99
N GLY A 197 -12.71 1.11 13.15
CA GLY A 197 -13.46 1.88 14.16
C GLY A 197 -12.73 3.12 14.69
N ARG A 198 -11.39 3.15 14.67
CA ARG A 198 -10.55 4.29 15.09
C ARG A 198 -10.08 5.13 13.91
N ASP A 199 -9.55 4.48 12.88
CA ASP A 199 -8.78 5.09 11.80
C ASP A 199 -9.53 5.15 10.47
N GLY A 200 -10.74 4.59 10.37
CA GLY A 200 -11.49 4.49 9.11
C GLY A 200 -11.75 5.84 8.44
N HIS A 201 -12.05 6.88 9.24
CA HIS A 201 -12.20 8.25 8.73
C HIS A 201 -10.90 8.82 8.14
N LEU A 202 -9.74 8.44 8.68
CA LEU A 202 -8.43 8.81 8.13
C LEU A 202 -8.19 8.09 6.80
N LEU A 203 -8.59 6.81 6.72
CA LEU A 203 -8.49 6.03 5.49
C LEU A 203 -9.34 6.63 4.38
N GLU A 204 -10.59 6.99 4.66
CA GLU A 204 -11.49 7.66 3.69
C GLU A 204 -10.88 8.98 3.20
N THR A 205 -10.38 9.81 4.13
CA THR A 205 -9.71 11.08 3.81
C THR A 205 -8.47 10.85 2.94
N ALA A 206 -7.64 9.86 3.28
CA ALA A 206 -6.44 9.51 2.55
C ALA A 206 -6.75 8.99 1.14
N ALA A 207 -7.80 8.18 1.00
CA ALA A 207 -8.24 7.64 -0.29
C ALA A 207 -8.78 8.74 -1.21
N ASP A 208 -9.57 9.68 -0.68
CA ASP A 208 -10.04 10.84 -1.43
C ASP A 208 -8.88 11.77 -1.83
N GLU A 209 -7.94 12.04 -0.93
CA GLU A 209 -6.76 12.84 -1.22
C GLU A 209 -5.90 12.20 -2.33
N LEU A 210 -5.68 10.89 -2.25
CA LEU A 210 -4.96 10.15 -3.29
C LEU A 210 -5.72 10.22 -4.62
N ARG A 211 -7.04 10.00 -4.62
CA ARG A 211 -7.86 10.13 -5.83
C ARG A 211 -7.73 11.52 -6.44
N ASP A 212 -7.71 12.58 -5.64
CA ASP A 212 -7.62 13.97 -6.11
C ASP A 212 -6.24 14.31 -6.71
N LEU A 213 -5.17 13.65 -6.25
CA LEU A 213 -3.85 13.71 -6.87
C LEU A 213 -3.81 12.97 -8.21
N LEU A 214 -4.51 11.84 -8.32
CA LEU A 214 -4.52 10.99 -9.52
C LEU A 214 -5.47 11.48 -10.63
N ALA A 215 -6.62 12.03 -10.27
CA ALA A 215 -7.71 12.34 -11.20
C ALA A 215 -7.31 13.25 -12.39
N PRO A 216 -6.46 14.29 -12.23
CA PRO A 216 -6.02 15.10 -13.37
C PRO A 216 -5.18 14.33 -14.41
N HIS A 217 -4.62 13.19 -13.99
CA HIS A 217 -3.61 12.41 -14.72
C HIS A 217 -4.14 11.04 -15.17
N ALA A 218 -5.42 10.75 -14.95
CA ALA A 218 -6.08 9.52 -15.37
C ALA A 218 -7.37 9.83 -16.15
N GLU A 219 -7.87 8.89 -16.95
CA GLU A 219 -9.16 9.02 -17.63
C GLU A 219 -10.34 8.76 -16.68
N ARG A 220 -10.16 7.82 -15.74
CA ARG A 220 -11.15 7.49 -14.73
C ARG A 220 -10.47 7.07 -13.44
N THR A 221 -11.00 7.54 -12.32
CA THR A 221 -10.65 7.06 -11.00
C THR A 221 -11.89 6.58 -10.24
N ALA A 222 -11.70 5.64 -9.33
CA ALA A 222 -12.75 5.18 -8.41
C ALA A 222 -12.14 4.74 -7.07
N VAL A 223 -12.97 4.69 -6.03
CA VAL A 223 -12.59 4.18 -4.71
C VAL A 223 -13.50 3.01 -4.37
N HIS A 224 -12.89 1.89 -4.02
CA HIS A 224 -13.56 0.67 -3.58
C HIS A 224 -13.06 0.33 -2.19
N HIS A 225 -13.81 -0.49 -1.46
CA HIS A 225 -13.46 -0.90 -0.10
C HIS A 225 -13.54 -2.40 0.03
N LEU A 226 -12.59 -2.95 0.79
CA LEU A 226 -12.52 -4.35 1.16
C LEU A 226 -12.47 -4.43 2.68
N ASP A 227 -13.42 -5.14 3.27
CA ASP A 227 -13.52 -5.38 4.72
C ASP A 227 -14.22 -6.74 4.98
N PRO A 228 -14.29 -7.23 6.22
CA PRO A 228 -14.94 -8.51 6.53
C PRO A 228 -16.42 -8.62 6.11
N ALA A 229 -17.16 -7.50 6.07
CA ALA A 229 -18.55 -7.47 5.62
C ALA A 229 -18.67 -7.36 4.08
N ARG A 230 -17.63 -6.85 3.42
CA ARG A 230 -17.48 -6.70 1.97
C ARG A 230 -16.16 -7.35 1.54
N PRO A 231 -16.06 -8.70 1.57
CA PRO A 231 -14.79 -9.41 1.35
C PRO A 231 -14.41 -9.55 -0.13
N ARG A 232 -15.14 -8.89 -1.04
CA ARG A 232 -14.85 -8.84 -2.48
C ARG A 232 -15.09 -7.42 -3.01
N ALA A 233 -14.19 -6.93 -3.83
CA ALA A 233 -14.34 -5.70 -4.60
C ALA A 233 -13.84 -5.87 -6.03
N ASP A 234 -14.67 -5.58 -7.02
CA ASP A 234 -14.28 -5.59 -8.44
C ASP A 234 -13.65 -4.25 -8.85
N VAL A 235 -12.48 -4.30 -9.50
CA VAL A 235 -11.70 -3.14 -9.97
C VAL A 235 -11.35 -3.20 -11.46
#